data_AF-A0A929IN67-F1
#
_entry.id   AF-A0A929IN67-F1
#
_cell.length_a   1.000
_cell.length_b   1.000
_cell.length_c   1.000
_cell.angle_alpha   90.00
_cell.angle_beta   90.00
_cell.angle_gamma   90.00
#
_symmetry.space_group_name_H-M   'P 1'
#
loop_
_entity.id
_entity.type
_entity.pdbx_description
1 polymer ?
#
loop_
_entity_poly.entity_id
_entity_poly.type
_entity_poly.pdbx_seq_one_letter_code
_entity_poly.pdbx_strand_id
1 'polypeptide(L)'
;MIQAVEDHRFDPVEAVSWRNRLLDFSSTQGLLRCLEMRPPKRYLMRPRDADDHVALAELARDEGVTDRATNPAAVRLLWEVCQIPDFRKVMPDHHAALLRQVYLHLMAEDGLLPEDWIAGHINRLDDTTGDIDTLTMRLAHIRTWTYIGHRGDWLADSRHWRERGRAIEDRLSDALHERLMQRFVDQRHALLGRRRHGGGEILAAVTAKGDVVVEGHSIGTMAGLSFKPLNPTRDDGDRAFLAAARPALLSEAARRVGELVGAPDGEFHLGDDGSIEWRKAPAARLAGGDDLLRPRVLVSRNELIDGAQGERMRGRLAVWLEHELRRRMKPLYRLLDAELGSMVRGLAFQLAEGLGTMPRRAAVAQINALTRADRQALGRYGVRIGLETVYLTALLKLPTLRLRAILWAARQGGPVPLLPGKGDETMAATDAPADFWAAVGYRVLGTRAIRADRLEALARTLRKLAAQGEFTATAELRALAGCEGAAFESVLSALGYRARQGEDGISFRKPARKAKPNTRRGKRKPKANEDSPFADLKKLVLRK
;
A
#
# COMPACT_ATOMS: atom_id res chain seq x y z
N MET A 1 -21.63 -10.58 13.52
CA MET A 1 -20.82 -10.88 14.73
C MET A 1 -21.35 -12.09 15.49
N ILE A 2 -22.66 -12.15 15.81
CA ILE A 2 -23.30 -13.31 16.47
C ILE A 2 -23.14 -14.60 15.63
N GLN A 3 -23.44 -14.52 14.33
CA GLN A 3 -23.38 -15.65 13.40
C GLN A 3 -21.96 -16.26 13.22
N ALA A 4 -20.90 -15.45 13.37
CA ALA A 4 -19.51 -15.95 13.28
C ALA A 4 -19.10 -16.76 14.52
N VAL A 5 -19.69 -16.44 15.68
CA VAL A 5 -19.47 -17.15 16.95
C VAL A 5 -20.26 -18.45 16.98
N GLU A 6 -21.50 -18.45 16.48
CA GLU A 6 -22.33 -19.66 16.36
C GLU A 6 -21.73 -20.68 15.37
N ASP A 7 -21.22 -20.21 14.23
CA ASP A 7 -20.68 -21.07 13.16
C ASP A 7 -19.18 -21.43 13.33
N HIS A 8 -18.52 -21.01 14.42
CA HIS A 8 -17.08 -21.20 14.67
C HIS A 8 -16.16 -20.80 13.49
N ARG A 9 -16.59 -19.83 12.68
CA ARG A 9 -15.82 -19.29 11.56
C ARG A 9 -15.05 -18.06 12.03
N PHE A 10 -13.81 -18.29 12.45
CA PHE A 10 -12.86 -17.22 12.75
C PHE A 10 -11.94 -16.99 11.55
N ASP A 11 -11.59 -15.73 11.33
CA ASP A 11 -10.57 -15.37 10.36
C ASP A 11 -9.25 -16.09 10.72
N PRO A 12 -8.53 -16.64 9.74
CA PRO A 12 -7.27 -17.34 10.00
C PRO A 12 -6.26 -16.39 10.65
N VAL A 13 -5.57 -16.85 11.70
CA VAL A 13 -4.52 -16.07 12.37
C VAL A 13 -3.34 -15.92 11.40
N GLU A 14 -3.27 -14.75 10.75
CA GLU A 14 -2.25 -14.47 9.72
C GLU A 14 -0.84 -14.37 10.30
N ALA A 15 -0.71 -13.98 11.57
CA ALA A 15 0.57 -13.89 12.26
C ALA A 15 0.44 -13.87 13.80
N VAL A 16 1.46 -14.39 14.48
CA VAL A 16 1.53 -14.42 15.95
C VAL A 16 2.74 -13.62 16.43
N SER A 17 2.54 -12.69 17.36
CA SER A 17 3.63 -11.94 17.99
C SER A 17 4.46 -12.84 18.89
N TRP A 18 5.77 -12.85 18.68
CA TRP A 18 6.72 -13.63 19.46
C TRP A 18 7.70 -12.74 20.20
N ARG A 19 7.84 -12.99 21.50
CA ARG A 19 8.88 -12.40 22.35
C ARG A 19 9.73 -13.51 22.95
N ASN A 20 11.04 -13.28 23.00
CA ASN A 20 11.94 -14.25 23.59
C ASN A 20 11.71 -14.39 25.12
N ARG A 21 11.66 -15.63 25.59
CA ARG A 21 11.50 -15.98 27.02
C ARG A 21 12.81 -16.31 27.74
N LEU A 22 13.88 -16.57 26.98
CA LEU A 22 15.19 -16.93 27.52
C LEU A 22 16.02 -15.66 27.66
N LEU A 23 15.85 -14.97 28.78
CA LEU A 23 16.50 -13.68 29.05
C LEU A 23 17.89 -13.89 29.67
N ASP A 24 18.89 -13.17 29.14
CA ASP A 24 20.23 -13.10 29.71
C ASP A 24 20.35 -11.88 30.61
N PHE A 25 20.64 -12.11 31.89
CA PHE A 25 20.84 -11.05 32.89
C PHE A 25 22.32 -10.77 33.16
N SER A 26 23.26 -11.32 32.38
CA SER A 26 24.69 -11.12 32.57
C SER A 26 25.12 -9.64 32.50
N SER A 27 24.43 -8.86 31.66
CA SER A 27 24.64 -7.42 31.48
C SER A 27 23.39 -6.78 30.86
N THR A 28 23.23 -5.46 31.02
CA THR A 28 22.12 -4.71 30.41
C THR A 28 22.10 -4.85 28.89
N GLN A 29 23.28 -4.86 28.25
CA GLN A 29 23.42 -5.06 26.80
C GLN A 29 23.09 -6.51 26.38
N GLY A 30 23.42 -7.50 27.22
CA GLY A 30 23.01 -8.89 27.01
C GLY A 30 21.50 -9.05 27.04
N LEU A 31 20.83 -8.42 28.01
CA LEU A 31 19.38 -8.43 28.13
C LEU A 31 18.69 -7.78 26.93
N LEU A 32 19.14 -6.60 26.50
CA LEU A 32 18.62 -5.92 25.31
C LEU A 32 18.75 -6.80 24.06
N ARG A 33 19.93 -7.39 23.85
CA ARG A 33 20.17 -8.29 22.72
C ARG A 33 19.22 -9.49 22.74
N CYS A 34 18.94 -10.06 23.91
CA CYS A 34 17.98 -11.15 24.07
C CYS A 34 16.54 -10.74 23.75
N LEU A 35 16.15 -9.51 24.05
CA LEU A 35 14.82 -8.96 23.73
C LEU A 35 14.68 -8.60 22.24
N GLU A 36 15.78 -8.22 21.59
CA GLU A 36 15.84 -7.88 20.17
C GLU A 36 16.01 -9.10 19.24
N MET A 37 16.12 -10.31 19.80
CA MET A 37 16.26 -11.52 19.01
C MET A 37 15.12 -11.67 17.99
N ARG A 38 15.49 -12.17 16.81
CA ARG A 38 14.52 -12.44 15.75
C ARG A 38 13.74 -13.72 16.05
N PRO A 39 12.45 -13.79 15.69
CA PRO A 39 11.68 -15.00 15.83
C PRO A 39 12.33 -16.19 15.11
N PRO A 40 12.39 -17.38 15.74
CA PRO A 40 13.06 -18.55 15.17
C PRO A 40 12.31 -19.15 13.98
N LYS A 41 11.03 -18.79 13.78
CA LYS A 41 10.15 -19.33 12.74
C LYS A 41 9.55 -18.20 11.92
N ARG A 42 9.39 -18.43 10.61
CA ARG A 42 8.96 -17.41 9.63
C ARG A 42 7.51 -16.92 9.80
N TYR A 43 6.66 -17.70 10.46
CA TYR A 43 5.27 -17.34 10.76
C TYR A 43 5.09 -16.59 12.09
N LEU A 44 6.18 -16.40 12.83
CA LEU A 44 6.20 -15.57 14.03
C LEU A 44 6.76 -14.20 13.66
N MET A 45 6.10 -13.16 14.14
CA MET A 45 6.51 -11.77 13.91
C MET A 45 6.96 -11.13 15.21
N ARG A 46 7.97 -10.26 15.12
CA ARG A 46 8.39 -9.45 16.27
C ARG A 46 7.25 -8.46 16.59
N PRO A 47 6.79 -8.37 17.85
CA PRO A 47 5.85 -7.31 18.23
C PRO A 47 6.47 -5.93 18.03
N ARG A 48 5.64 -4.89 17.98
CA ARG A 48 6.15 -3.52 18.17
C ARG A 48 6.91 -3.43 19.49
N ASP A 49 7.89 -2.54 19.57
CA ASP A 49 8.65 -2.36 20.79
C ASP A 49 7.69 -2.04 21.94
N ALA A 50 7.63 -2.95 22.91
CA ALA A 50 6.79 -2.81 24.08
C ALA A 50 7.39 -1.77 25.03
N ASP A 51 6.55 -1.13 25.85
CA ASP A 51 6.96 -0.03 26.72
C ASP A 51 8.14 -0.41 27.63
N ASP A 52 8.16 -1.65 28.12
CA ASP A 52 9.25 -2.20 28.93
C ASP A 52 10.59 -2.30 28.17
N HIS A 53 10.56 -2.64 26.87
CA HIS A 53 11.73 -2.68 26.02
C HIS A 53 12.27 -1.28 25.72
N VAL A 54 11.37 -0.34 25.42
CA VAL A 54 11.72 1.06 25.17
C VAL A 54 12.34 1.69 26.42
N ALA A 55 11.73 1.47 27.59
CA ALA A 55 12.26 1.93 28.87
C ALA A 55 13.66 1.36 29.15
N LEU A 56 13.85 0.04 28.96
CA LEU A 56 15.15 -0.59 29.16
C LEU A 56 16.22 -0.02 28.22
N ALA A 57 15.89 0.20 26.95
CA ALA A 57 16.82 0.74 25.97
C ALA A 57 17.27 2.16 26.32
N GLU A 58 16.38 2.96 26.91
CA GLU A 58 16.69 4.31 27.37
C GLU A 58 17.53 4.30 28.65
N LEU A 59 17.14 3.51 29.65
CA LEU A 59 17.89 3.37 30.91
C LEU A 59 19.26 2.73 30.72
N ALA A 60 19.45 1.90 29.69
CA ALA A 60 20.74 1.32 29.34
C ALA A 60 21.78 2.33 28.82
N ARG A 61 21.35 3.57 28.52
CA ARG A 61 22.22 4.68 28.13
C ARG A 61 22.51 5.64 29.29
N ASP A 62 21.82 5.50 30.42
CA ASP A 62 22.01 6.35 31.60
C ASP A 62 23.18 5.85 32.44
N GLU A 63 24.23 6.66 32.54
CA GLU A 63 25.45 6.32 33.29
C GLU A 63 25.15 5.94 34.74
N GLY A 64 24.23 6.66 35.40
CA GLY A 64 23.88 6.41 36.80
C GLY A 64 23.18 5.06 37.03
N VAL A 65 22.50 4.53 36.00
CA VAL A 65 21.88 3.20 36.00
C VAL A 65 22.92 2.14 35.66
N THR A 66 23.73 2.35 34.63
CA THR A 66 24.73 1.36 34.19
C THR A 66 25.81 1.12 35.24
N ASP A 67 26.20 2.15 35.98
CA ASP A 67 27.18 2.05 37.07
C ASP A 67 26.70 1.15 38.22
N ARG A 68 25.37 1.01 38.38
CA ARG A 68 24.75 0.14 39.39
C ARG A 68 24.35 -1.21 38.85
N ALA A 69 24.04 -1.32 37.55
CA ALA A 69 23.65 -2.55 36.87
C ALA A 69 24.85 -3.46 36.52
N THR A 70 25.76 -3.69 37.48
CA THR A 70 27.05 -4.38 37.25
C THR A 70 27.00 -5.89 37.44
N ASN A 71 25.94 -6.42 38.05
CA ASN A 71 25.79 -7.84 38.33
C ASN A 71 24.40 -8.36 37.91
N PRO A 72 24.22 -9.69 37.78
CA PRO A 72 22.96 -10.25 37.28
C PRO A 72 21.71 -9.97 38.12
N ALA A 73 21.85 -9.77 39.43
CA ALA A 73 20.72 -9.41 40.29
C ALA A 73 20.27 -7.97 40.02
N ALA A 74 21.22 -7.05 39.89
CA ALA A 74 20.94 -5.65 39.55
C ALA A 74 20.28 -5.49 38.17
N VAL A 75 20.76 -6.24 37.16
CA VAL A 75 20.15 -6.24 35.81
C VAL A 75 18.75 -6.83 35.83
N ARG A 76 18.49 -7.85 36.66
CA ARG A 76 17.15 -8.42 36.85
C ARG A 76 16.19 -7.43 37.50
N LEU A 77 16.64 -6.74 38.55
CA LEU A 77 15.86 -5.70 39.21
C LEU A 77 15.55 -4.54 38.25
N LEU A 78 16.54 -4.10 37.46
CA LEU A 78 16.34 -3.09 36.41
C LEU A 78 15.25 -3.53 35.42
N TRP A 79 15.26 -4.81 35.03
CA TRP A 79 14.23 -5.36 34.16
C TRP A 79 12.84 -5.36 34.81
N GLU A 80 12.73 -5.74 36.08
CA GLU A 80 11.47 -5.73 36.83
C GLU A 80 10.89 -4.31 36.99
N VAL A 81 11.77 -3.31 37.14
CA VAL A 81 11.41 -1.89 37.15
C VAL A 81 10.93 -1.44 35.76
N CYS A 82 11.60 -1.85 34.67
CA CYS A 82 11.15 -1.53 33.30
C CYS A 82 9.76 -2.07 32.98
N GLN A 83 9.30 -3.11 33.68
CA GLN A 83 7.96 -3.68 33.52
C GLN A 83 6.84 -2.89 34.22
N ILE A 84 7.14 -1.79 34.93
CA ILE A 84 6.11 -0.92 35.50
C ILE A 84 5.32 -0.26 34.33
N PRO A 85 4.00 -0.49 34.24
CA PRO A 85 3.21 0.03 33.12
C PRO A 85 3.10 1.55 33.13
N ASP A 86 3.22 2.17 31.95
CA ASP A 86 2.87 3.58 31.76
C ASP A 86 1.37 3.74 31.52
N PHE A 87 0.59 3.79 32.61
CA PHE A 87 -0.84 4.08 32.53
C PHE A 87 -1.13 5.49 32.01
N ARG A 88 -0.16 6.42 32.08
CA ARG A 88 -0.31 7.82 31.68
C ARG A 88 -0.08 8.02 30.18
N LYS A 89 0.55 7.06 29.50
CA LYS A 89 0.93 7.11 28.08
C LYS A 89 1.69 8.39 27.74
N VAL A 90 2.64 8.75 28.61
CA VAL A 90 3.49 9.93 28.42
C VAL A 90 4.59 9.61 27.41
N MET A 91 5.35 10.64 27.01
CA MET A 91 6.52 10.43 26.16
C MET A 91 7.51 9.47 26.85
N PRO A 92 8.15 8.55 26.10
CA PRO A 92 9.01 7.50 26.68
C PRO A 92 10.04 8.02 27.68
N ASP A 93 10.68 9.16 27.39
CA ASP A 93 11.71 9.77 28.25
C ASP A 93 11.17 10.16 29.64
N HIS A 94 9.91 10.59 29.73
CA HIS A 94 9.30 10.98 31.00
C HIS A 94 8.97 9.77 31.88
N HIS A 95 8.52 8.66 31.28
CA HIS A 95 8.31 7.41 32.02
C HIS A 95 9.66 6.83 32.45
N ALA A 96 10.64 6.78 31.54
CA ALA A 96 12.00 6.33 31.85
C ALA A 96 12.62 7.11 33.03
N ALA A 97 12.39 8.42 33.14
CA ALA A 97 12.86 9.21 34.28
C ALA A 97 12.27 8.76 35.63
N LEU A 98 11.00 8.37 35.69
CA LEU A 98 10.39 7.81 36.91
C LEU A 98 11.00 6.44 37.22
N LEU A 99 11.11 5.57 36.21
CA LEU A 99 11.70 4.23 36.36
C LEU A 99 13.15 4.29 36.83
N ARG A 100 13.91 5.26 36.33
CA ARG A 100 15.26 5.58 36.80
C ARG A 100 15.29 5.86 38.29
N GLN A 101 14.41 6.75 38.77
CA GLN A 101 14.35 7.09 40.20
C GLN A 101 14.01 5.87 41.05
N VAL A 102 13.00 5.09 40.65
CA VAL A 102 12.62 3.84 41.32
C VAL A 102 13.82 2.89 41.40
N TYR A 103 14.50 2.62 40.28
CA TYR A 103 15.66 1.73 40.25
C TYR A 103 16.80 2.22 41.15
N LEU A 104 17.12 3.52 41.12
CA LEU A 104 18.19 4.08 41.95
C LEU A 104 17.91 4.00 43.44
N HIS A 105 16.64 4.19 43.85
CA HIS A 105 16.24 3.99 45.24
C HIS A 105 16.35 2.53 45.67
N LEU A 106 15.92 1.58 44.83
CA LEU A 106 16.03 0.15 45.13
C LEU A 106 17.49 -0.36 45.12
N MET A 107 18.40 0.34 44.45
CA MET A 107 19.83 0.06 44.47
C MET A 107 20.60 0.80 45.58
N ALA A 108 19.91 1.61 46.41
CA ALA A 108 20.50 2.24 47.59
C ALA A 108 20.65 1.22 48.74
N GLU A 109 21.33 1.61 49.83
CA GLU A 109 21.67 0.71 50.94
C GLU A 109 20.44 0.04 51.57
N ASP A 110 19.32 0.74 51.68
CA ASP A 110 18.09 0.24 52.29
C ASP A 110 17.33 -0.76 51.40
N GLY A 111 17.61 -0.79 50.08
CA GLY A 111 16.92 -1.67 49.12
C GLY A 111 15.42 -1.43 48.95
N LEU A 112 14.90 -0.34 49.51
CA LEU A 112 13.47 -0.01 49.57
C LEU A 112 13.22 1.40 49.04
N LEU A 113 12.01 1.64 48.55
CA LEU A 113 11.57 2.99 48.19
C LEU A 113 11.26 3.80 49.47
N PRO A 114 11.83 5.00 49.65
CA PRO A 114 11.59 5.82 50.83
C PRO A 114 10.11 6.19 50.99
N GLU A 115 9.54 6.01 52.18
CA GLU A 115 8.11 6.25 52.44
C GLU A 115 7.71 7.70 52.17
N ASP A 116 8.54 8.67 52.57
CA ASP A 116 8.29 10.10 52.34
C ASP A 116 8.25 10.47 50.85
N TRP A 117 9.07 9.79 50.04
CA TRP A 117 9.11 10.00 48.59
C TRP A 117 7.81 9.52 47.94
N ILE A 118 7.35 8.33 48.31
CA ILE A 118 6.08 7.77 47.83
C ILE A 118 4.91 8.63 48.31
N ALA A 119 4.90 9.01 49.58
CA ALA A 119 3.90 9.89 50.18
C ALA A 119 3.79 11.18 49.36
N GLY A 120 4.92 11.79 49.00
CA GLY A 120 4.97 13.02 48.20
C GLY A 120 4.34 12.86 46.81
N HIS A 121 4.49 11.71 46.15
CA HIS A 121 3.81 11.45 44.87
C HIS A 121 2.33 11.14 45.02
N ILE A 122 1.97 10.30 45.98
CA ILE A 122 0.58 9.87 46.20
C ILE A 122 -0.29 11.01 46.71
N ASN A 123 0.19 11.81 47.68
CA ASN A 123 -0.60 12.89 48.28
C ASN A 123 -0.97 13.99 47.26
N ARG A 124 -0.13 14.23 46.25
CA ARG A 124 -0.44 15.17 45.17
C ARG A 124 -1.56 14.70 44.24
N LEU A 125 -1.87 13.41 44.26
CA LEU A 125 -2.92 12.79 43.43
C LEU A 125 -4.25 12.69 44.15
N ASP A 126 -4.25 12.84 45.48
CA ASP A 126 -5.44 12.79 46.33
C ASP A 126 -6.22 14.12 46.29
N ASP A 127 -6.66 14.48 45.09
CA ASP A 127 -7.47 15.68 44.83
C ASP A 127 -8.51 15.35 43.76
N THR A 128 -9.79 15.40 44.16
CA THR A 128 -10.94 15.13 43.29
C THR A 128 -11.46 16.37 42.57
N THR A 129 -10.79 17.52 42.72
CA THR A 129 -11.13 18.74 41.97
C THR A 129 -10.53 18.72 40.56
N GLY A 130 -11.10 19.51 39.65
CA GLY A 130 -10.63 19.61 38.26
C GLY A 130 -11.66 19.16 37.24
N ASP A 131 -11.25 19.21 35.97
CA ASP A 131 -12.03 18.72 34.83
C ASP A 131 -11.78 17.21 34.58
N ILE A 132 -12.51 16.65 33.62
CA ILE A 132 -12.43 15.22 33.26
C ILE A 132 -10.99 14.81 32.90
N ASP A 133 -10.26 15.67 32.19
CA ASP A 133 -8.90 15.37 31.76
C ASP A 133 -7.92 15.35 32.94
N THR A 134 -8.06 16.31 33.87
CA THR A 134 -7.28 16.36 35.12
C THR A 134 -7.52 15.13 35.97
N LEU A 135 -8.78 14.73 36.16
CA LEU A 135 -9.13 13.54 36.93
C LEU A 135 -8.65 12.25 36.25
N THR A 136 -8.76 12.15 34.92
CA THR A 136 -8.26 11.00 34.15
C THR A 136 -6.74 10.87 34.26
N MET A 137 -6.01 11.98 34.18
CA MET A 137 -4.55 12.00 34.35
C MET A 137 -4.15 11.55 35.76
N ARG A 138 -4.82 12.06 36.79
CA ARG A 138 -4.57 11.65 38.19
C ARG A 138 -4.87 10.17 38.40
N LEU A 139 -5.97 9.67 37.84
CA LEU A 139 -6.37 8.28 37.90
C LEU A 139 -5.33 7.36 37.22
N ALA A 140 -4.82 7.75 36.05
CA ALA A 140 -3.74 7.04 35.40
C ALA A 140 -2.46 7.01 36.25
N HIS A 141 -2.12 8.14 36.88
CA HIS A 141 -0.92 8.24 37.70
C HIS A 141 -1.02 7.41 39.00
N ILE A 142 -2.17 7.42 39.69
CA ILE A 142 -2.35 6.62 40.91
C ILE A 142 -2.31 5.10 40.61
N ARG A 143 -2.70 4.67 39.40
CA ARG A 143 -2.57 3.26 38.98
C ARG A 143 -1.13 2.79 38.88
N THR A 144 -0.21 3.64 38.43
CA THR A 144 1.23 3.33 38.46
C THR A 144 1.71 3.10 39.90
N TRP A 145 1.31 3.97 40.83
CA TRP A 145 1.67 3.83 42.25
C TRP A 145 0.99 2.64 42.93
N THR A 146 -0.26 2.35 42.58
CA THR A 146 -0.97 1.15 43.04
C THR A 146 -0.26 -0.11 42.56
N TYR A 147 0.19 -0.14 41.30
CA TYR A 147 1.00 -1.24 40.76
C TYR A 147 2.33 -1.41 41.51
N ILE A 148 3.04 -0.32 41.80
CA ILE A 148 4.26 -0.35 42.63
C ILE A 148 3.92 -0.86 44.04
N GLY A 149 2.79 -0.47 44.62
CA GLY A 149 2.27 -0.98 45.89
C GLY A 149 2.02 -2.48 45.93
N HIS A 150 1.86 -3.13 44.78
CA HIS A 150 1.74 -4.59 44.68
C HIS A 150 3.09 -5.33 44.63
N ARG A 151 4.22 -4.61 44.48
CA ARG A 151 5.58 -5.18 44.56
C ARG A 151 5.99 -5.28 46.04
N GLY A 152 5.68 -6.42 46.64
CA GLY A 152 5.77 -6.64 48.09
C GLY A 152 7.16 -6.42 48.70
N ASP A 153 8.21 -6.57 47.90
CA ASP A 153 9.62 -6.51 48.26
C ASP A 153 10.26 -5.12 48.09
N TRP A 154 9.53 -4.14 47.57
CA TRP A 154 10.07 -2.79 47.27
C TRP A 154 9.71 -1.74 48.32
N LEU A 155 8.82 -2.09 49.26
CA LEU A 155 8.22 -1.18 50.23
C LEU A 155 8.27 -1.80 51.63
N ALA A 156 8.54 -0.97 52.64
CA ALA A 156 8.48 -1.41 54.04
C ALA A 156 7.05 -1.85 54.45
N ASP A 157 6.03 -1.06 54.10
CA ASP A 157 4.62 -1.42 54.29
C ASP A 157 3.84 -1.42 52.96
N SER A 158 4.02 -2.48 52.18
CA SER A 158 3.29 -2.69 50.92
C SER A 158 1.76 -2.71 51.11
N ARG A 159 1.27 -3.16 52.27
CA ARG A 159 -0.17 -3.27 52.52
C ARG A 159 -0.79 -1.88 52.68
N HIS A 160 -0.18 -1.02 53.49
CA HIS A 160 -0.61 0.35 53.69
C HIS A 160 -0.69 1.11 52.35
N TRP A 161 0.38 1.06 51.55
CA TRP A 161 0.45 1.80 50.29
C TRP A 161 -0.55 1.29 49.25
N ARG A 162 -0.79 -0.02 49.20
CA ARG A 162 -1.82 -0.61 48.33
C ARG A 162 -3.23 -0.18 48.73
N GLU A 163 -3.55 -0.23 50.02
CA GLU A 163 -4.86 0.20 50.52
C GLU A 163 -5.08 1.70 50.29
N ARG A 164 -4.05 2.52 50.52
CA ARG A 164 -4.09 3.97 50.27
C ARG A 164 -4.24 4.31 48.79
N GLY A 165 -3.48 3.65 47.91
CA GLY A 165 -3.58 3.82 46.47
C GLY A 165 -4.98 3.50 45.93
N ARG A 166 -5.54 2.38 46.37
CA ARG A 166 -6.90 1.95 46.00
C ARG A 166 -7.97 2.94 46.48
N ALA A 167 -7.87 3.43 47.72
CA ALA A 167 -8.83 4.40 48.25
C ALA A 167 -8.79 5.75 47.51
N ILE A 168 -7.64 6.14 46.97
CA ILE A 168 -7.52 7.33 46.10
C ILE A 168 -8.07 7.02 44.71
N GLU A 169 -7.77 5.84 44.15
CA GLU A 169 -8.31 5.40 42.85
C GLU A 169 -9.84 5.39 42.86
N ASP A 170 -10.46 4.83 43.90
CA ASP A 170 -11.91 4.77 44.05
C ASP A 170 -12.51 6.18 44.09
N ARG A 171 -11.98 7.08 44.93
CA ARG A 171 -12.44 8.48 45.03
C ARG A 171 -12.29 9.26 43.72
N LEU A 172 -11.17 9.10 43.02
CA LEU A 172 -10.94 9.73 41.71
C LEU A 172 -11.88 9.16 40.64
N SER A 173 -12.12 7.86 40.66
CA SER A 173 -13.06 7.19 39.75
C SER A 173 -14.49 7.66 39.97
N ASP A 174 -14.92 7.79 41.23
CA ASP A 174 -16.25 8.31 41.58
C ASP A 174 -16.42 9.77 41.14
N ALA A 175 -15.45 10.63 41.44
CA ALA A 175 -15.46 12.03 41.01
C ALA A 175 -15.49 12.16 39.47
N LEU A 176 -14.72 11.32 38.78
CA LEU A 176 -14.74 11.26 37.32
C LEU A 176 -16.11 10.82 36.80
N HIS A 177 -16.72 9.82 37.43
CA HIS A 177 -18.04 9.32 37.07
C HIS A 177 -19.12 10.40 37.28
N GLU A 178 -19.10 11.10 38.41
CA GLU A 178 -20.01 12.22 38.67
C GLU A 178 -19.87 13.34 37.63
N ARG A 179 -18.64 13.71 37.26
CA ARG A 179 -18.38 14.74 36.22
C ARG A 179 -18.85 14.30 34.83
N LEU A 180 -18.67 13.03 34.49
CA LEU A 180 -19.21 12.46 33.26
C LEU A 180 -20.74 12.50 33.29
N MET A 181 -21.37 12.08 34.39
CA MET A 181 -22.82 12.13 34.57
C MET A 181 -23.38 13.55 34.48
N GLN A 182 -22.76 14.53 35.14
CA GLN A 182 -23.15 15.94 35.05
C GLN A 182 -23.04 16.47 33.62
N ARG A 183 -21.95 16.18 32.90
CA ARG A 183 -21.80 16.56 31.49
C ARG A 183 -22.89 15.93 30.61
N PHE A 184 -23.27 14.67 30.86
CA PHE A 184 -24.36 14.00 30.17
C PHE A 184 -25.73 14.61 30.48
N VAL A 185 -25.98 14.96 31.73
CA VAL A 185 -27.23 15.60 32.17
C VAL A 185 -27.31 17.01 31.58
N ASP A 186 -26.25 17.81 31.61
CA ASP A 186 -26.21 19.15 31.02
C ASP A 186 -26.41 19.11 29.50
N GLN A 187 -25.79 18.15 28.80
CA GLN A 187 -26.01 17.91 27.38
C GLN A 187 -27.46 17.47 27.08
N ARG A 188 -28.06 16.62 27.92
CA ARG A 188 -29.47 16.20 27.79
C ARG A 188 -30.45 17.32 28.14
N HIS A 189 -30.16 18.17 29.13
CA HIS A 189 -31.01 19.31 29.51
C HIS A 189 -30.99 20.40 28.43
N ALA A 190 -29.84 20.64 27.80
CA ALA A 190 -29.75 21.52 26.62
C ALA A 190 -30.60 21.01 25.45
N LEU A 191 -30.62 19.69 25.20
CA LEU A 191 -31.40 19.05 24.13
C LEU A 191 -32.90 18.87 24.44
N LEU A 192 -33.26 18.52 25.69
CA LEU A 192 -34.65 18.24 26.11
C LEU A 192 -35.42 19.51 26.51
N GLY A 193 -34.74 20.53 27.03
CA GLY A 193 -35.36 21.81 27.41
C GLY A 193 -36.04 22.50 26.23
N ARG A 194 -35.44 22.46 25.03
CA ARG A 194 -36.03 23.08 23.82
C ARG A 194 -36.98 22.19 23.03
N ARG A 195 -36.85 20.85 23.07
CA ARG A 195 -37.88 19.95 22.51
C ARG A 195 -39.24 20.12 23.21
N ARG A 196 -39.25 20.47 24.50
CA ARG A 196 -40.47 20.70 25.29
C ARG A 196 -41.10 22.08 25.10
N HIS A 197 -40.37 23.07 24.56
CA HIS A 197 -40.84 24.47 24.43
C HIS A 197 -41.10 24.94 22.99
N GLY A 198 -41.22 24.00 22.04
CA GLY A 198 -41.69 24.26 20.68
C GLY A 198 -40.58 24.29 19.63
N GLY A 199 -40.55 23.25 18.79
CA GLY A 199 -40.22 23.29 17.36
C GLY A 199 -39.01 24.07 16.82
N GLY A 200 -38.00 24.43 17.62
CA GLY A 200 -36.78 25.05 17.09
C GLY A 200 -35.92 24.06 16.32
N GLU A 201 -35.50 24.42 15.09
CA GLU A 201 -34.53 23.65 14.31
C GLU A 201 -33.21 23.53 15.08
N ILE A 202 -32.67 22.32 15.17
CA ILE A 202 -31.32 22.09 15.69
C ILE A 202 -30.34 22.66 14.65
N LEU A 203 -29.53 23.64 15.06
CA LEU A 203 -28.58 24.31 14.18
C LEU A 203 -27.31 23.47 14.06
N ALA A 204 -27.17 22.80 12.92
CA ALA A 204 -25.95 22.13 12.50
C ALA A 204 -25.34 22.84 11.28
N ALA A 205 -24.03 23.06 11.29
CA ALA A 205 -23.31 23.69 10.21
C ALA A 205 -21.95 23.03 9.97
N VAL A 206 -21.49 23.07 8.72
CA VAL A 206 -20.12 22.71 8.36
C VAL A 206 -19.36 24.01 8.08
N THR A 207 -18.25 24.23 8.79
CA THR A 207 -17.42 25.43 8.59
C THR A 207 -16.66 25.35 7.27
N ALA A 208 -16.15 26.49 6.78
CA ALA A 208 -15.29 26.53 5.59
C ALA A 208 -14.00 25.70 5.75
N LYS A 209 -13.56 25.46 6.99
CA LYS A 209 -12.41 24.59 7.32
C LYS A 209 -12.76 23.10 7.30
N GLY A 210 -14.05 22.77 7.21
CA GLY A 210 -14.55 21.41 7.25
C GLY A 210 -14.94 20.91 8.64
N ASP A 211 -14.94 21.76 9.67
CA ASP A 211 -15.39 21.36 11.00
C ASP A 211 -16.91 21.26 11.03
N VAL A 212 -17.43 20.19 11.62
CA VAL A 212 -18.87 19.93 11.71
C VAL A 212 -19.31 20.26 13.12
N VAL A 213 -20.20 21.25 13.24
CA VAL A 213 -20.63 21.82 14.51
C VAL A 213 -22.14 21.67 14.65
N VAL A 214 -22.60 21.19 15.81
CA VAL A 214 -24.02 21.12 16.19
C VAL A 214 -24.20 21.92 17.46
N GLU A 215 -25.06 22.95 17.45
CA GLU A 215 -25.34 23.80 18.62
C GLU A 215 -24.06 24.32 19.30
N GLY A 216 -23.07 24.77 18.50
CA GLY A 216 -21.78 25.28 18.99
C GLY A 216 -20.73 24.23 19.39
N HIS A 217 -21.07 22.94 19.35
CA HIS A 217 -20.16 21.85 19.71
C HIS A 217 -19.59 21.16 18.47
N SER A 218 -18.26 21.04 18.38
CA SER A 218 -17.59 20.33 17.28
C SER A 218 -17.73 18.81 17.45
N ILE A 219 -18.28 18.14 16.44
CA ILE A 219 -18.52 16.69 16.45
C ILE A 219 -17.58 15.92 15.53
N GLY A 220 -16.83 16.60 14.68
CA GLY A 220 -15.91 15.96 13.73
C GLY A 220 -15.51 16.89 12.58
N THR A 221 -14.84 16.31 11.59
CA THR A 221 -14.34 17.01 10.41
C THR A 221 -14.76 16.32 9.12
N MET A 222 -15.05 17.11 8.10
CA MET A 222 -15.40 16.65 6.76
C MET A 222 -14.22 16.85 5.80
N ALA A 223 -13.50 15.77 5.54
CA ALA A 223 -12.38 15.74 4.60
C ALA A 223 -12.85 15.29 3.20
N GLY A 224 -12.81 16.20 2.23
CA GLY A 224 -13.34 15.95 0.89
C GLY A 224 -14.85 15.70 0.93
N LEU A 225 -15.26 14.45 0.67
CA LEU A 225 -16.66 14.04 0.74
C LEU A 225 -16.96 13.11 1.92
N SER A 226 -15.97 12.80 2.75
CA SER A 226 -16.10 11.87 3.87
C SER A 226 -16.09 12.59 5.21
N PHE A 227 -16.97 12.17 6.10
CA PHE A 227 -17.02 12.66 7.47
C PHE A 227 -16.20 11.77 8.41
N LYS A 228 -15.40 12.38 9.28
CA LYS A 228 -14.61 11.73 10.33
C LYS A 228 -15.05 12.28 11.69
N PRO A 229 -15.68 11.48 12.55
CA PRO A 229 -16.07 11.92 13.90
C PRO A 229 -14.82 12.17 14.76
N LEU A 230 -14.92 13.12 15.70
CA LEU A 230 -13.82 13.48 16.61
C LEU A 230 -13.53 12.37 17.63
N ASN A 231 -14.57 11.72 18.16
CA ASN A 231 -14.48 10.61 19.10
C ASN A 231 -15.24 9.39 18.55
N PRO A 232 -14.56 8.34 18.04
CA PRO A 232 -15.22 7.15 17.51
C PRO A 232 -15.68 6.15 18.60
N THR A 233 -15.42 6.42 19.88
CA THR A 233 -15.69 5.50 20.99
C THR A 233 -16.60 6.12 22.07
N ARG A 234 -17.84 5.58 22.12
CA ARG A 234 -18.86 5.53 23.19
C ARG A 234 -20.03 6.55 23.22
N ASP A 235 -21.20 5.95 23.50
CA ASP A 235 -22.53 6.44 23.90
C ASP A 235 -23.59 6.86 22.87
N ASP A 236 -24.85 6.56 23.23
CA ASP A 236 -26.09 6.87 22.49
C ASP A 236 -26.26 8.38 22.23
N GLY A 237 -25.56 9.24 22.99
CA GLY A 237 -25.49 10.68 22.79
C GLY A 237 -24.84 11.07 21.45
N ASP A 238 -23.74 10.40 21.07
CA ASP A 238 -23.06 10.68 19.81
C ASP A 238 -23.92 10.30 18.59
N ARG A 239 -24.75 9.26 18.70
CA ARG A 239 -25.76 8.95 17.67
C ARG A 239 -26.78 10.07 17.50
N ALA A 240 -27.21 10.70 18.59
CA ALA A 240 -28.15 11.81 18.52
C ALA A 240 -27.53 13.06 17.87
N PHE A 241 -26.27 13.37 18.20
CA PHE A 241 -25.52 14.46 17.55
C PHE A 241 -25.23 14.17 16.08
N LEU A 242 -24.84 12.94 15.74
CA LEU A 242 -24.65 12.51 14.35
C LEU A 242 -25.96 12.58 13.56
N ALA A 243 -27.08 12.15 14.16
CA ALA A 243 -28.40 12.25 13.54
C ALA A 243 -28.80 13.72 13.32
N ALA A 244 -28.49 14.61 14.27
CA ALA A 244 -28.75 16.04 14.16
C ALA A 244 -27.86 16.74 13.12
N ALA A 245 -26.60 16.30 12.95
CA ALA A 245 -25.69 16.83 11.94
C ALA A 245 -25.96 16.31 10.53
N ARG A 246 -26.64 15.17 10.39
CA ARG A 246 -26.85 14.48 9.11
C ARG A 246 -27.45 15.39 8.03
N PRO A 247 -28.49 16.21 8.27
CA PRO A 247 -29.02 17.12 7.25
C PRO A 247 -27.98 18.14 6.76
N ALA A 248 -27.21 18.74 7.67
CA ALA A 248 -26.14 19.69 7.32
C ALA A 248 -25.01 19.02 6.53
N LEU A 249 -24.62 17.80 6.93
CA LEU A 249 -23.64 16.99 6.22
C LEU A 249 -24.10 16.62 4.80
N LEU A 250 -25.37 16.23 4.64
CA LEU A 250 -25.95 15.91 3.33
C LEU A 250 -26.02 17.15 2.43
N SER A 251 -26.40 18.30 2.99
CA SER A 251 -26.43 19.58 2.25
C SER A 251 -25.03 19.99 1.80
N GLU A 252 -24.04 19.93 2.69
CA GLU A 252 -22.66 20.26 2.36
C GLU A 252 -22.05 19.25 1.37
N ALA A 253 -22.36 17.95 1.52
CA ALA A 253 -21.96 16.93 0.56
C ALA A 253 -22.56 17.21 -0.83
N ALA A 254 -23.86 17.53 -0.91
CA ALA A 254 -24.51 17.90 -2.17
C ALA A 254 -23.86 19.12 -2.83
N ARG A 255 -23.50 20.14 -2.04
CA ARG A 255 -22.78 21.34 -2.50
C ARG A 255 -21.41 20.98 -3.07
N ARG A 256 -20.60 20.20 -2.32
CA ARG A 256 -19.27 19.73 -2.78
C ARG A 256 -19.35 18.82 -4.01
N VAL A 257 -20.37 17.98 -4.12
CA VAL A 257 -20.64 17.19 -5.33
C VAL A 257 -20.93 18.11 -6.52
N GLY A 258 -21.75 19.16 -6.32
CA GLY A 258 -22.00 20.17 -7.35
C GLY A 258 -20.73 20.87 -7.81
N GLU A 259 -19.88 21.30 -6.87
CA GLU A 259 -18.57 21.88 -7.19
C GLU A 259 -17.68 20.92 -7.96
N LEU A 260 -17.58 19.66 -7.53
CA LEU A 260 -16.78 18.64 -8.20
C LEU A 260 -17.28 18.40 -9.62
N VAL A 261 -18.59 18.27 -9.81
CA VAL A 261 -19.18 18.07 -11.14
C VAL A 261 -18.90 19.26 -12.07
N GLY A 262 -18.91 20.49 -11.54
CA GLY A 262 -18.61 21.72 -12.27
C GLY A 262 -17.11 22.09 -12.35
N ALA A 263 -16.23 21.39 -11.63
CA ALA A 263 -14.82 21.78 -11.52
C ALA A 263 -14.08 21.64 -12.86
N PRO A 264 -13.11 22.52 -13.16
CA PRO A 264 -12.28 22.40 -14.34
C PRO A 264 -11.31 21.21 -14.25
N ASP A 265 -10.86 20.69 -15.40
CA ASP A 265 -9.99 19.50 -15.48
C ASP A 265 -8.67 19.64 -14.69
N GLY A 266 -8.20 20.87 -14.45
CA GLY A 266 -6.96 21.15 -13.70
C GLY A 266 -7.04 20.96 -12.19
N GLU A 267 -8.25 20.82 -11.61
CA GLU A 267 -8.43 20.56 -10.18
C GLU A 267 -8.36 19.07 -9.81
N PHE A 268 -8.30 18.19 -10.82
CA PHE A 268 -8.25 16.75 -10.65
C PHE A 268 -6.84 16.22 -10.85
N HIS A 269 -6.48 15.24 -10.03
CA HIS A 269 -5.18 14.57 -10.11
C HIS A 269 -5.35 13.05 -10.07
N LEU A 270 -4.56 12.34 -10.88
CA LEU A 270 -4.45 10.88 -10.84
C LEU A 270 -3.18 10.51 -10.07
N GLY A 271 -3.36 9.92 -8.88
CA GLY A 271 -2.28 9.43 -8.04
C GLY A 271 -1.60 8.19 -8.61
N ASP A 272 -0.37 7.92 -8.12
CA ASP A 272 0.45 6.79 -8.57
C ASP A 272 -0.12 5.41 -8.16
N ASP A 273 -1.12 5.37 -7.28
CA ASP A 273 -1.84 4.16 -6.82
C ASP A 273 -3.19 3.93 -7.54
N GLY A 274 -3.51 4.79 -8.51
CA GLY A 274 -4.77 4.79 -9.25
C GLY A 274 -5.92 5.51 -8.55
N SER A 275 -5.67 6.24 -7.46
CA SER A 275 -6.67 7.14 -6.85
C SER A 275 -6.85 8.41 -7.69
N ILE A 276 -8.08 8.94 -7.69
CA ILE A 276 -8.43 10.22 -8.29
C ILE A 276 -8.73 11.19 -7.16
N GLU A 277 -7.99 12.28 -7.12
CA GLU A 277 -8.12 13.33 -6.13
C GLU A 277 -8.75 14.58 -6.74
N TRP A 278 -9.60 15.25 -5.96
CA TRP A 278 -10.10 16.59 -6.24
C TRP A 278 -9.66 17.51 -5.10
N ARG A 279 -8.92 18.58 -5.41
CA ARG A 279 -8.34 19.51 -4.41
C ARG A 279 -7.57 18.80 -3.28
N LYS A 280 -6.77 17.78 -3.62
CA LYS A 280 -5.98 16.93 -2.71
C LYS A 280 -6.82 16.03 -1.77
N ALA A 281 -8.11 15.90 -2.03
CA ALA A 281 -8.97 14.97 -1.31
C ALA A 281 -9.38 13.79 -2.21
N PRO A 282 -9.41 12.55 -1.71
CA PRO A 282 -9.77 11.38 -2.51
C PRO A 282 -11.24 11.44 -2.92
N ALA A 283 -11.51 11.33 -4.22
CA ALA A 283 -12.85 11.37 -4.80
C ALA A 283 -13.28 10.03 -5.40
N ALA A 284 -12.35 9.33 -6.06
CA ALA A 284 -12.61 8.05 -6.70
C ALA A 284 -11.32 7.22 -6.84
N ARG A 285 -11.44 6.02 -7.38
CA ARG A 285 -10.31 5.17 -7.77
C ARG A 285 -10.59 4.49 -9.11
N LEU A 286 -9.54 4.21 -9.87
CA LEU A 286 -9.63 3.40 -11.08
C LEU A 286 -9.87 1.92 -10.75
N ALA A 287 -10.68 1.27 -11.58
CA ALA A 287 -10.91 -0.17 -11.58
C ALA A 287 -10.96 -0.71 -13.01
N GLY A 288 -10.93 -2.04 -13.13
CA GLY A 288 -10.98 -2.71 -14.42
C GLY A 288 -12.23 -2.37 -15.20
N GLY A 289 -12.05 -1.84 -16.41
CA GLY A 289 -13.14 -1.56 -17.35
C GLY A 289 -13.22 -2.56 -18.48
N ASP A 290 -13.75 -2.16 -19.63
CA ASP A 290 -13.95 -3.11 -20.73
C ASP A 290 -12.61 -3.45 -21.41
N ASP A 291 -11.73 -2.47 -21.52
CA ASP A 291 -10.34 -2.59 -21.98
C ASP A 291 -9.39 -1.73 -21.13
N LEU A 292 -8.08 -1.80 -21.40
CA LEU A 292 -7.04 -1.09 -20.64
C LEU A 292 -7.04 0.44 -20.86
N LEU A 293 -7.60 0.94 -21.96
CA LEU A 293 -7.73 2.37 -22.25
C LEU A 293 -9.07 2.94 -21.79
N ARG A 294 -10.00 2.08 -21.36
CA ARG A 294 -11.32 2.45 -20.84
C ARG A 294 -11.54 1.88 -19.43
N PRO A 295 -10.73 2.28 -18.43
CA PRO A 295 -10.93 1.85 -17.06
C PRO A 295 -12.23 2.43 -16.47
N ARG A 296 -12.80 1.74 -15.49
CA ARG A 296 -13.97 2.23 -14.76
C ARG A 296 -13.52 3.14 -13.63
N VAL A 297 -14.32 4.18 -13.37
CA VAL A 297 -14.16 5.06 -12.21
C VAL A 297 -15.09 4.57 -11.10
N LEU A 298 -14.52 4.19 -9.96
CA LEU A 298 -15.26 3.85 -8.75
C LEU A 298 -15.23 5.04 -7.80
N VAL A 299 -16.37 5.71 -7.66
CA VAL A 299 -16.55 6.77 -6.68
C VAL A 299 -16.57 6.18 -5.28
N SER A 300 -15.87 6.82 -4.34
CA SER A 300 -15.87 6.42 -2.93
C SER A 300 -17.29 6.37 -2.39
N ARG A 301 -17.80 5.17 -2.06
CA ARG A 301 -19.11 5.03 -1.43
C ARG A 301 -19.02 5.50 0.02
N ASN A 302 -19.91 6.40 0.41
CA ASN A 302 -20.11 6.79 1.80
C ASN A 302 -21.60 7.06 2.05
N GLU A 303 -21.98 7.22 3.31
CA GLU A 303 -23.38 7.43 3.71
C GLU A 303 -23.95 8.81 3.32
N LEU A 304 -23.10 9.73 2.86
CA LEU A 304 -23.45 11.10 2.53
C LEU A 304 -23.74 11.31 1.03
N ILE A 305 -23.33 10.37 0.18
CA ILE A 305 -23.49 10.44 -1.26
C ILE A 305 -24.56 9.44 -1.70
N ASP A 306 -25.64 9.96 -2.27
CA ASP A 306 -26.69 9.13 -2.85
C ASP A 306 -26.29 8.55 -4.23
N GLY A 307 -27.11 7.64 -4.76
CA GLY A 307 -26.83 7.01 -6.06
C GLY A 307 -26.77 7.98 -7.24
N ALA A 308 -27.60 9.02 -7.25
CA ALA A 308 -27.65 10.00 -8.34
C ALA A 308 -26.46 10.96 -8.29
N GLN A 309 -26.04 11.37 -7.10
CA GLN A 309 -24.82 12.14 -6.85
C GLN A 309 -23.59 11.33 -7.26
N GLY A 310 -23.48 10.08 -6.80
CA GLY A 310 -22.39 9.18 -7.16
C GLY A 310 -22.29 8.97 -8.68
N GLU A 311 -23.41 8.83 -9.37
CA GLU A 311 -23.44 8.66 -10.83
C GLU A 311 -23.01 9.93 -11.57
N ARG A 312 -23.43 11.12 -11.12
CA ARG A 312 -22.96 12.40 -11.68
C ARG A 312 -21.46 12.59 -11.51
N MET A 313 -20.93 12.29 -10.33
CA MET A 313 -19.48 12.32 -10.07
C MET A 313 -18.74 11.34 -10.98
N ARG A 314 -19.23 10.10 -11.07
CA ARG A 314 -18.66 9.06 -11.93
C ARG A 314 -18.61 9.51 -13.38
N GLY A 315 -19.70 10.08 -13.89
CA GLY A 315 -19.77 10.64 -15.24
C GLY A 315 -18.74 11.75 -15.47
N ARG A 316 -18.68 12.74 -14.57
CA ARG A 316 -17.71 13.85 -14.67
C ARG A 316 -16.26 13.35 -14.66
N LEU A 317 -15.93 12.47 -13.73
CA LEU A 317 -14.59 11.93 -13.56
C LEU A 317 -14.19 11.00 -14.72
N ALA A 318 -15.15 10.28 -15.31
CA ALA A 318 -14.91 9.47 -16.51
C ALA A 318 -14.56 10.35 -17.72
N VAL A 319 -15.25 11.46 -17.93
CA VAL A 319 -14.94 12.43 -19.00
C VAL A 319 -13.56 13.04 -18.80
N TRP A 320 -13.25 13.50 -17.58
CA TRP A 320 -11.92 14.01 -17.24
C TRP A 320 -10.84 12.96 -17.51
N LEU A 321 -11.05 11.72 -17.07
CA LEU A 321 -10.11 10.64 -17.26
C LEU A 321 -9.87 10.36 -18.74
N GLU A 322 -10.92 10.35 -19.57
CA GLU A 322 -10.76 10.22 -21.03
C GLU A 322 -9.87 11.33 -21.61
N HIS A 323 -10.11 12.60 -21.23
CA HIS A 323 -9.27 13.72 -21.65
C HIS A 323 -7.82 13.55 -21.18
N GLU A 324 -7.62 13.12 -19.94
CA GLU A 324 -6.30 12.87 -19.35
C GLU A 324 -5.53 11.77 -20.11
N LEU A 325 -6.20 10.66 -20.41
CA LEU A 325 -5.64 9.55 -21.19
C LEU A 325 -5.31 10.00 -22.61
N ARG A 326 -6.22 10.71 -23.29
CA ARG A 326 -5.99 11.26 -24.63
C ARG A 326 -4.82 12.25 -24.65
N ARG A 327 -4.64 13.04 -23.59
CA ARG A 327 -3.50 13.98 -23.46
C ARG A 327 -2.18 13.23 -23.25
N ARG A 328 -2.11 12.33 -22.27
CA ARG A 328 -0.87 11.63 -21.87
C ARG A 328 -0.46 10.49 -22.82
N MET A 329 -1.42 9.88 -23.51
CA MET A 329 -1.20 8.81 -24.49
C MET A 329 -1.55 9.24 -25.92
N LYS A 330 -1.48 10.54 -26.22
CA LYS A 330 -1.81 11.15 -27.53
C LYS A 330 -1.29 10.38 -28.76
N PRO A 331 -0.04 9.87 -28.80
CA PRO A 331 0.44 9.08 -29.93
C PRO A 331 -0.37 7.80 -30.21
N LEU A 332 -0.84 7.11 -29.18
CA LEU A 332 -1.64 5.90 -29.32
C LEU A 332 -3.06 6.22 -29.78
N TYR A 333 -3.69 7.23 -29.17
CA TYR A 333 -5.03 7.68 -29.61
C TYR A 333 -5.01 8.18 -31.06
N ARG A 334 -3.99 8.94 -31.47
CA ARG A 334 -3.82 9.34 -32.88
C ARG A 334 -3.70 8.16 -33.83
N LEU A 335 -3.07 7.06 -33.41
CA LEU A 335 -2.97 5.85 -34.21
C LEU A 335 -4.32 5.13 -34.31
N LEU A 336 -5.10 5.10 -33.23
CA LEU A 336 -6.42 4.46 -33.17
C LEU A 336 -7.49 5.24 -33.94
N ASP A 337 -7.45 6.57 -33.88
CA ASP A 337 -8.40 7.48 -34.53
C ASP A 337 -8.10 7.66 -36.04
N ALA A 338 -6.97 7.15 -36.52
CA ALA A 338 -6.56 7.30 -37.90
C ALA A 338 -7.32 6.39 -38.86
N GLU A 339 -7.69 6.92 -40.02
CA GLU A 339 -8.24 6.14 -41.14
C GLU A 339 -7.13 5.30 -41.80
N LEU A 340 -7.01 4.07 -41.34
CA LEU A 340 -5.98 3.12 -41.78
C LEU A 340 -6.61 1.87 -42.40
N GLY A 341 -5.86 1.22 -43.30
CA GLY A 341 -6.25 -0.07 -43.86
C GLY A 341 -6.52 -1.12 -42.77
N SER A 342 -7.38 -2.10 -43.06
CA SER A 342 -7.82 -3.12 -42.09
C SER A 342 -6.66 -3.81 -41.35
N MET A 343 -5.59 -4.15 -42.07
CA MET A 343 -4.40 -4.79 -41.51
C MET A 343 -3.66 -3.91 -40.50
N VAL A 344 -3.52 -2.62 -40.81
CA VAL A 344 -2.85 -1.64 -39.94
C VAL A 344 -3.68 -1.39 -38.70
N ARG A 345 -5.01 -1.27 -38.85
CA ARG A 345 -5.93 -1.13 -37.72
C ARG A 345 -5.89 -2.32 -36.78
N GLY A 346 -5.81 -3.54 -37.30
CA GLY A 346 -5.64 -4.74 -36.49
C GLY A 346 -4.37 -4.71 -35.63
N LEU A 347 -3.25 -4.25 -36.20
CA LEU A 347 -2.00 -4.10 -35.45
C LEU A 347 -2.06 -2.96 -34.43
N ALA A 348 -2.73 -1.86 -34.76
CA ALA A 348 -2.97 -0.74 -33.84
C ALA A 348 -3.80 -1.16 -32.63
N PHE A 349 -4.82 -2.00 -32.84
CA PHE A 349 -5.65 -2.55 -31.76
C PHE A 349 -4.83 -3.44 -30.82
N GLN A 350 -4.03 -4.36 -31.36
CA GLN A 350 -3.12 -5.19 -30.54
C GLN A 350 -2.09 -4.34 -29.78
N LEU A 351 -1.61 -3.25 -30.37
CA LEU A 351 -0.76 -2.30 -29.65
C LEU A 351 -1.52 -1.61 -28.52
N ALA A 352 -2.79 -1.25 -28.71
CA ALA A 352 -3.61 -0.65 -27.66
C ALA A 352 -3.87 -1.61 -26.50
N GLU A 353 -4.12 -2.90 -26.78
CA GLU A 353 -4.18 -3.96 -25.76
C GLU A 353 -2.86 -4.11 -24.99
N GLY A 354 -1.73 -3.78 -25.60
CA GLY A 354 -0.41 -3.74 -24.95
C GLY A 354 -0.02 -2.36 -24.39
N LEU A 355 -0.96 -1.40 -24.30
CA LEU A 355 -0.70 -0.02 -23.89
C LEU A 355 0.45 0.67 -24.66
N GLY A 356 0.60 0.30 -25.93
CA GLY A 356 1.61 0.82 -26.85
C GLY A 356 2.86 -0.03 -26.98
N THR A 357 2.90 -1.25 -26.43
CA THR A 357 4.02 -2.19 -26.64
C THR A 357 3.55 -3.63 -26.64
N MET A 358 4.08 -4.44 -27.56
CA MET A 358 3.82 -5.88 -27.59
C MET A 358 5.04 -6.66 -28.08
N PRO A 359 5.19 -7.94 -27.68
CA PRO A 359 6.18 -8.82 -28.27
C PRO A 359 5.92 -9.01 -29.77
N ARG A 360 6.94 -8.90 -30.62
CA ARG A 360 6.81 -9.10 -32.08
C ARG A 360 6.20 -10.47 -32.40
N ARG A 361 6.55 -11.48 -31.60
CA ARG A 361 6.05 -12.86 -31.73
C ARG A 361 4.52 -12.97 -31.69
N ALA A 362 3.83 -12.05 -31.02
CA ALA A 362 2.37 -12.05 -30.91
C ALA A 362 1.67 -11.62 -32.21
N ALA A 363 2.37 -10.89 -33.09
CA ALA A 363 1.81 -10.29 -34.30
C ALA A 363 2.53 -10.73 -35.59
N VAL A 364 3.18 -11.90 -35.60
CA VAL A 364 4.02 -12.34 -36.74
C VAL A 364 3.21 -12.43 -38.04
N ALA A 365 2.01 -12.99 -37.99
CA ALA A 365 1.15 -13.15 -39.17
C ALA A 365 0.76 -11.78 -39.75
N GLN A 366 0.30 -10.87 -38.89
CA GLN A 366 -0.08 -9.51 -39.25
C GLN A 366 1.12 -8.76 -39.84
N ILE A 367 2.29 -8.81 -39.18
CA ILE A 367 3.51 -8.10 -39.61
C ILE A 367 4.01 -8.61 -40.97
N ASN A 368 3.92 -9.91 -41.22
CA ASN A 368 4.32 -10.51 -42.50
C ASN A 368 3.37 -10.11 -43.64
N ALA A 369 2.09 -9.90 -43.34
CA ALA A 369 1.09 -9.44 -44.30
C ALA A 369 1.15 -7.92 -44.59
N LEU A 370 1.91 -7.13 -43.82
CA LEU A 370 2.06 -5.69 -44.07
C LEU A 370 2.81 -5.41 -45.38
N THR A 371 2.24 -4.52 -46.19
CA THR A 371 2.90 -3.95 -47.37
C THR A 371 3.95 -2.89 -46.98
N ARG A 372 4.71 -2.39 -47.96
CA ARG A 372 5.64 -1.25 -47.75
C ARG A 372 4.87 0.02 -47.34
N ALA A 373 3.72 0.26 -47.95
CA ALA A 373 2.87 1.41 -47.63
C ALA A 373 2.34 1.33 -46.19
N ASP A 374 1.89 0.16 -45.75
CA ASP A 374 1.41 -0.07 -44.37
C ASP A 374 2.50 0.21 -43.33
N ARG A 375 3.73 -0.27 -43.58
CA ARG A 375 4.88 -0.02 -42.69
C ARG A 375 5.23 1.46 -42.64
N GLN A 376 5.15 2.17 -43.77
CA GLN A 376 5.38 3.61 -43.80
C GLN A 376 4.30 4.37 -43.03
N ALA A 377 3.03 3.97 -43.18
CA ALA A 377 1.91 4.56 -42.44
C ALA A 377 2.10 4.40 -40.93
N LEU A 378 2.37 3.17 -40.46
CA LEU A 378 2.69 2.91 -39.04
C LEU A 378 3.87 3.75 -38.54
N GLY A 379 4.93 3.88 -39.35
CA GLY A 379 6.08 4.71 -39.03
C GLY A 379 5.75 6.20 -38.86
N ARG A 380 4.82 6.75 -39.65
CA ARG A 380 4.34 8.15 -39.53
C ARG A 380 3.64 8.40 -38.19
N TYR A 381 2.94 7.39 -37.65
CA TYR A 381 2.34 7.44 -36.32
C TYR A 381 3.31 7.08 -35.17
N GLY A 382 4.60 6.88 -35.49
CA GLY A 382 5.64 6.61 -34.50
C GLY A 382 5.74 5.15 -34.05
N VAL A 383 5.04 4.23 -34.72
CA VAL A 383 5.15 2.79 -34.44
C VAL A 383 6.49 2.27 -34.98
N ARG A 384 7.22 1.54 -34.14
CA ARG A 384 8.48 0.87 -34.49
C ARG A 384 8.25 -0.62 -34.50
N ILE A 385 8.42 -1.23 -35.66
CA ILE A 385 8.40 -2.68 -35.83
C ILE A 385 9.85 -3.19 -35.67
N GLY A 386 10.20 -3.56 -34.44
CA GLY A 386 11.51 -4.09 -34.08
C GLY A 386 11.69 -5.58 -34.42
N LEU A 387 12.85 -6.10 -34.09
CA LEU A 387 13.23 -7.51 -34.17
C LEU A 387 12.54 -8.35 -33.09
N GLU A 388 12.37 -7.79 -31.89
CA GLU A 388 11.86 -8.49 -30.71
C GLU A 388 10.50 -7.95 -30.25
N THR A 389 10.23 -6.66 -30.47
CA THR A 389 9.08 -5.91 -29.97
C THR A 389 8.51 -4.98 -31.04
N VAL A 390 7.21 -4.67 -30.92
CA VAL A 390 6.55 -3.59 -31.64
C VAL A 390 6.09 -2.57 -30.61
N TYR A 391 6.44 -1.30 -30.78
CA TYR A 391 6.20 -0.28 -29.75
C TYR A 391 6.05 1.13 -30.33
N LEU A 392 5.42 2.02 -29.54
CA LEU A 392 5.37 3.46 -29.78
C LEU A 392 6.48 4.15 -28.99
N THR A 393 7.47 4.73 -29.68
CA THR A 393 8.64 5.36 -29.04
C THR A 393 8.25 6.46 -28.05
N ALA A 394 7.24 7.27 -28.38
CA ALA A 394 6.81 8.38 -27.55
C ALA A 394 6.20 7.95 -26.19
N LEU A 395 5.80 6.68 -26.05
CA LEU A 395 5.19 6.14 -24.83
C LEU A 395 6.18 5.45 -23.88
N LEU A 396 7.48 5.55 -24.15
CA LEU A 396 8.55 5.01 -23.29
C LEU A 396 9.07 6.02 -22.26
N LYS A 397 8.50 7.23 -22.21
CA LYS A 397 8.85 8.26 -21.22
C LYS A 397 8.26 7.90 -19.85
N LEU A 398 9.01 8.14 -18.78
CA LEU A 398 8.64 7.76 -17.41
C LEU A 398 7.21 8.20 -16.99
N PRO A 399 6.74 9.44 -17.25
CA PRO A 399 5.36 9.81 -16.90
C PRO A 399 4.30 8.95 -17.60
N THR A 400 4.55 8.51 -18.84
CA THR A 400 3.65 7.62 -19.58
C THR A 400 3.75 6.19 -19.07
N LEU A 401 4.96 5.74 -18.70
CA LEU A 401 5.15 4.41 -18.09
C LEU A 401 4.38 4.26 -16.78
N ARG A 402 4.40 5.30 -15.93
CA ARG A 402 3.59 5.36 -14.70
C ARG A 402 2.11 5.21 -14.98
N LEU A 403 1.59 5.97 -15.96
CA LEU A 403 0.19 5.83 -16.36
C LEU A 403 -0.14 4.42 -16.84
N ARG A 404 0.72 3.81 -17.66
CA ARG A 404 0.51 2.47 -18.19
C ARG A 404 0.48 1.42 -17.06
N ALA A 405 1.35 1.56 -16.07
CA ALA A 405 1.35 0.69 -14.89
C ALA A 405 0.07 0.84 -14.06
N ILE A 406 -0.41 2.07 -13.86
CA ILE A 406 -1.67 2.36 -13.18
C ILE A 406 -2.85 1.69 -13.92
N LEU A 407 -2.92 1.84 -15.25
CA LEU A 407 -3.98 1.24 -16.07
C LEU A 407 -3.95 -0.29 -16.02
N TRP A 408 -2.77 -0.90 -16.10
CA TRP A 408 -2.61 -2.34 -15.96
C TRP A 408 -3.06 -2.79 -14.56
N ALA A 409 -2.59 -2.13 -13.50
CA ALA A 409 -2.94 -2.49 -12.12
C ALA A 409 -4.45 -2.34 -11.84
N ALA A 410 -5.08 -1.29 -12.37
CA ALA A 410 -6.52 -1.09 -12.28
C ALA A 410 -7.29 -2.26 -12.92
N ARG A 411 -6.82 -2.77 -14.08
CA ARG A 411 -7.41 -3.94 -14.74
C ARG A 411 -7.24 -5.22 -13.92
N GLN A 412 -6.11 -5.41 -13.25
CA GLN A 412 -5.84 -6.58 -12.43
C GLN A 412 -6.49 -6.53 -11.03
N GLY A 413 -6.86 -5.34 -10.55
CA GLY A 413 -7.42 -5.14 -9.22
C GLY A 413 -6.40 -5.23 -8.08
N GLY A 414 -5.11 -5.01 -8.38
CA GLY A 414 -4.01 -5.13 -7.42
C GLY A 414 -3.18 -3.84 -7.26
N PRO A 415 -2.17 -3.83 -6.37
CA PRO A 415 -1.25 -2.71 -6.25
C PRO A 415 -0.43 -2.54 -7.53
N VAL A 416 -0.03 -1.30 -7.82
CA VAL A 416 0.85 -1.00 -8.96
C VAL A 416 2.23 -1.61 -8.71
N PRO A 417 2.70 -2.57 -9.55
CA PRO A 417 4.04 -3.12 -9.37
C PRO A 417 5.11 -2.05 -9.52
N LEU A 418 6.24 -2.24 -8.83
CA LEU A 418 7.33 -1.25 -8.81
C LEU A 418 7.86 -0.99 -10.23
N LEU A 419 7.78 0.27 -10.66
CA LEU A 419 8.42 0.76 -11.86
C LEU A 419 9.88 1.17 -11.61
N PRO A 420 10.74 1.17 -12.64
CA PRO A 420 12.08 1.75 -12.54
C PRO A 420 12.02 3.23 -12.14
N GLY A 421 12.59 3.54 -10.97
CA GLY A 421 12.37 4.81 -10.25
C GLY A 421 12.90 6.07 -10.96
N LYS A 422 13.90 5.93 -11.85
CA LYS A 422 14.53 7.05 -12.58
C LYS A 422 14.36 7.01 -14.10
N GLY A 423 13.46 6.16 -14.61
CA GLY A 423 13.34 5.93 -16.05
C GLY A 423 14.48 5.08 -16.62
N ASP A 424 15.10 4.27 -15.77
CA ASP A 424 16.20 3.36 -16.10
C ASP A 424 15.82 2.49 -17.29
N GLU A 425 16.70 2.43 -18.26
CA GLU A 425 16.44 1.75 -19.53
C GLU A 425 16.65 0.23 -19.40
N THR A 426 17.33 -0.19 -18.34
CA THR A 426 17.48 -1.59 -17.92
C THR A 426 17.54 -1.68 -16.40
N MET A 427 16.94 -2.72 -15.82
CA MET A 427 17.01 -3.03 -14.40
C MET A 427 17.03 -4.54 -14.13
N ALA A 428 17.21 -4.94 -12.88
CA ALA A 428 16.99 -6.32 -12.47
C ALA A 428 15.49 -6.65 -12.61
N ALA A 429 15.18 -7.83 -13.17
CA ALA A 429 13.80 -8.29 -13.26
C ALA A 429 13.27 -8.58 -11.85
N THR A 430 12.06 -8.10 -11.57
CA THR A 430 11.29 -8.48 -10.37
C THR A 430 10.39 -9.66 -10.69
N ASP A 431 9.63 -10.10 -9.69
CA ASP A 431 8.58 -11.11 -9.77
C ASP A 431 7.31 -10.63 -10.51
N ALA A 432 7.29 -9.40 -11.02
CA ALA A 432 6.14 -8.88 -11.75
C ALA A 432 5.85 -9.71 -13.02
N PRO A 433 4.56 -9.94 -13.34
CA PRO A 433 4.15 -10.75 -14.49
C PRO A 433 4.72 -10.28 -15.85
N ALA A 434 4.89 -11.21 -16.80
CA ALA A 434 5.46 -10.90 -18.11
C ALA A 434 4.60 -9.92 -18.94
N ASP A 435 3.29 -9.98 -18.78
CA ASP A 435 2.34 -9.06 -19.41
C ASP A 435 2.41 -7.65 -18.79
N PHE A 436 2.66 -7.52 -17.48
CA PHE A 436 2.96 -6.22 -16.86
C PHE A 436 4.17 -5.57 -17.54
N TRP A 437 5.29 -6.29 -17.65
CA TRP A 437 6.50 -5.76 -18.28
C TRP A 437 6.25 -5.30 -19.71
N ALA A 438 5.52 -6.09 -20.50
CA ALA A 438 5.11 -5.70 -21.84
C ALA A 438 4.23 -4.44 -21.82
N ALA A 439 3.25 -4.38 -20.92
CA ALA A 439 2.34 -3.24 -20.74
C ALA A 439 3.07 -1.95 -20.37
N VAL A 440 4.23 -2.03 -19.68
CA VAL A 440 5.08 -0.88 -19.35
C VAL A 440 6.28 -0.71 -20.29
N GLY A 441 6.31 -1.39 -21.43
CA GLY A 441 7.31 -1.15 -22.47
C GLY A 441 8.69 -1.77 -22.21
N TYR A 442 8.75 -2.79 -21.35
CA TYR A 442 9.93 -3.59 -21.06
C TYR A 442 9.72 -5.04 -21.50
N ARG A 443 10.83 -5.78 -21.57
CA ARG A 443 10.80 -7.23 -21.70
C ARG A 443 11.82 -7.84 -20.75
N VAL A 444 11.40 -8.89 -20.06
CA VAL A 444 12.29 -9.70 -19.22
C VAL A 444 13.10 -10.65 -20.10
N LEU A 445 14.41 -10.59 -19.97
CA LEU A 445 15.39 -11.44 -20.64
C LEU A 445 16.39 -11.90 -19.58
N GLY A 446 16.32 -13.19 -19.23
CA GLY A 446 17.12 -13.72 -18.11
C GLY A 446 16.76 -13.01 -16.81
N THR A 447 17.77 -12.43 -16.15
CA THR A 447 17.63 -11.71 -14.88
C THR A 447 17.41 -10.20 -15.05
N ARG A 448 17.20 -9.71 -16.28
CA ARG A 448 17.07 -8.28 -16.58
C ARG A 448 15.76 -7.93 -17.26
N ALA A 449 15.18 -6.79 -16.89
CA ALA A 449 14.11 -6.14 -17.63
C ALA A 449 14.70 -4.99 -18.46
N ILE A 450 14.58 -5.08 -19.79
CA ILE A 450 15.18 -4.11 -20.74
C ILE A 450 14.06 -3.38 -21.47
N ARG A 451 14.13 -2.05 -21.55
CA ARG A 451 13.15 -1.21 -22.24
C ARG A 451 13.19 -1.48 -23.75
N ALA A 452 12.02 -1.44 -24.41
CA ALA A 452 11.85 -1.87 -25.79
C ALA A 452 12.82 -1.19 -26.79
N ASP A 453 13.07 0.11 -26.65
CA ASP A 453 14.02 0.84 -27.49
C ASP A 453 15.46 0.35 -27.36
N ARG A 454 15.93 0.10 -26.13
CA ARG A 454 17.26 -0.45 -25.86
C ARG A 454 17.39 -1.89 -26.27
N LEU A 455 16.35 -2.70 -26.04
CA LEU A 455 16.29 -4.06 -26.53
C LEU A 455 16.42 -4.11 -28.06
N GLU A 456 15.74 -3.22 -28.78
CA GLU A 456 15.85 -3.19 -30.24
C GLU A 456 17.20 -2.70 -30.76
N ALA A 457 17.84 -1.78 -30.05
CA ALA A 457 19.22 -1.39 -30.35
C ALA A 457 20.17 -2.56 -30.14
N LEU A 458 20.08 -3.25 -28.99
CA LEU A 458 20.86 -4.43 -28.66
C LEU A 458 20.68 -5.53 -29.71
N ALA A 459 19.44 -5.90 -30.02
CA ALA A 459 19.12 -6.95 -30.99
C ALA A 459 19.66 -6.63 -32.40
N ARG A 460 19.68 -5.35 -32.79
CA ARG A 460 20.22 -4.90 -34.08
C ARG A 460 21.74 -5.03 -34.13
N THR A 461 22.45 -4.56 -33.09
CA THR A 461 23.91 -4.67 -33.00
C THR A 461 24.33 -6.15 -32.95
N LEU A 462 23.64 -6.98 -32.16
CA LEU A 462 23.89 -8.43 -32.10
C LEU A 462 23.66 -9.12 -33.44
N ARG A 463 22.65 -8.72 -34.21
CA ARG A 463 22.40 -9.30 -35.54
C ARG A 463 23.52 -8.96 -36.53
N LYS A 464 24.04 -7.73 -36.50
CA LYS A 464 25.15 -7.31 -37.36
C LYS A 464 26.42 -8.11 -37.06
N LEU A 465 26.79 -8.22 -35.78
CA LEU A 465 27.97 -8.98 -35.35
C LEU A 465 27.82 -10.47 -35.66
N ALA A 466 26.66 -11.06 -35.37
CA ALA A 466 26.42 -12.47 -35.62
C ALA A 466 26.35 -12.84 -37.11
N ALA A 467 26.17 -11.87 -38.01
CA ALA A 467 26.27 -12.09 -39.44
C ALA A 467 27.73 -12.26 -39.89
N GLN A 468 28.69 -11.72 -39.13
CA GLN A 468 30.14 -11.85 -39.37
C GLN A 468 30.71 -13.13 -38.75
N GLY A 469 29.95 -13.80 -37.89
CA GLY A 469 30.32 -15.08 -37.27
C GLY A 469 30.23 -15.04 -35.75
N GLU A 470 31.22 -15.63 -35.11
CA GLU A 470 31.40 -15.63 -33.66
C GLU A 470 31.96 -14.27 -33.22
N PHE A 471 31.44 -13.72 -32.12
CA PHE A 471 31.81 -12.37 -31.66
C PHE A 471 31.98 -12.35 -30.14
N THR A 472 32.81 -11.44 -29.63
CA THR A 472 32.98 -11.23 -28.19
C THR A 472 32.05 -10.12 -27.68
N ALA A 473 31.80 -10.09 -26.37
CA ALA A 473 31.02 -9.02 -25.76
C ALA A 473 31.77 -7.69 -25.85
N THR A 474 31.29 -6.76 -26.69
CA THR A 474 31.83 -5.40 -26.80
C THR A 474 31.29 -4.49 -25.68
N ALA A 475 31.97 -3.38 -25.40
CA ALA A 475 31.50 -2.38 -24.45
C ALA A 475 30.12 -1.81 -24.85
N GLU A 476 29.87 -1.63 -26.15
CA GLU A 476 28.57 -1.19 -26.69
C GLU A 476 27.45 -2.18 -26.33
N LEU A 477 27.67 -3.49 -26.48
CA LEU A 477 26.67 -4.49 -26.15
C LEU A 477 26.34 -4.51 -24.66
N ARG A 478 27.36 -4.43 -23.79
CA ARG A 478 27.17 -4.37 -22.33
C ARG A 478 26.40 -3.11 -21.92
N ALA A 479 26.72 -1.96 -22.52
CA ALA A 479 26.02 -0.70 -22.29
C ALA A 479 24.55 -0.79 -22.73
N LEU A 480 24.26 -1.33 -23.91
CA LEU A 480 22.89 -1.49 -24.40
C LEU A 480 22.07 -2.51 -23.58
N ALA A 481 22.72 -3.56 -23.08
CA ALA A 481 22.10 -4.53 -22.18
C ALA A 481 22.05 -4.05 -20.72
N GLY A 482 22.72 -2.94 -20.39
CA GLY A 482 22.85 -2.40 -19.05
C GLY A 482 23.39 -3.40 -18.01
N CYS A 483 24.14 -4.43 -18.40
CA CYS A 483 24.65 -5.46 -17.48
C CYS A 483 25.92 -6.14 -18.02
N GLU A 484 26.61 -6.83 -17.12
CA GLU A 484 27.86 -7.54 -17.41
C GLU A 484 27.86 -8.96 -16.82
N GLY A 485 28.92 -9.72 -17.08
CA GLY A 485 29.12 -11.08 -16.57
C GLY A 485 27.97 -12.03 -16.85
N ALA A 486 27.60 -12.83 -15.85
CA ALA A 486 26.54 -13.84 -15.95
C ALA A 486 25.16 -13.27 -16.32
N ALA A 487 24.86 -12.03 -15.91
CA ALA A 487 23.60 -11.37 -16.26
C ALA A 487 23.54 -11.08 -17.78
N PHE A 488 24.66 -10.63 -18.36
CA PHE A 488 24.76 -10.39 -19.80
C PHE A 488 24.63 -11.68 -20.61
N GLU A 489 25.28 -12.76 -20.17
CA GLU A 489 25.15 -14.08 -20.78
C GLU A 489 23.70 -14.58 -20.75
N SER A 490 23.00 -14.38 -19.62
CA SER A 490 21.60 -14.75 -19.45
C SER A 490 20.69 -13.99 -20.44
N VAL A 491 20.92 -12.69 -20.65
CA VAL A 491 20.21 -11.87 -21.64
C VAL A 491 20.44 -12.40 -23.05
N LEU A 492 21.69 -12.69 -23.42
CA LEU A 492 22.03 -13.21 -24.75
C LEU A 492 21.44 -14.61 -25.00
N SER A 493 21.47 -15.47 -23.99
CA SER A 493 20.82 -16.78 -24.02
C SER A 493 19.32 -16.67 -24.27
N ALA A 494 18.64 -15.74 -23.59
CA ALA A 494 17.23 -15.46 -23.78
C ALA A 494 16.90 -14.93 -25.19
N LEU A 495 17.86 -14.26 -25.85
CA LEU A 495 17.77 -13.82 -27.25
C LEU A 495 18.17 -14.92 -28.27
N GLY A 496 18.52 -16.12 -27.79
CA GLY A 496 18.85 -17.28 -28.61
C GLY A 496 20.31 -17.32 -29.08
N TYR A 497 21.21 -16.60 -28.43
CA TYR A 497 22.66 -16.70 -28.63
C TYR A 497 23.25 -17.70 -27.63
N ARG A 498 24.32 -18.40 -28.02
CA ARG A 498 25.02 -19.33 -27.10
C ARG A 498 26.42 -18.80 -26.83
N ALA A 499 26.79 -18.81 -25.54
CA ALA A 499 28.16 -18.59 -25.10
C ALA A 499 29.02 -19.81 -25.45
N ARG A 500 30.28 -19.55 -25.81
CA ARG A 500 31.36 -20.53 -25.88
C ARG A 500 32.54 -19.97 -25.11
N GLN A 501 33.25 -20.85 -24.43
CA GLN A 501 34.54 -20.56 -23.84
C GLN A 501 35.61 -20.76 -24.93
N GLY A 502 36.28 -19.69 -25.34
CA GLY A 502 37.44 -19.73 -26.24
C GLY A 502 38.73 -19.40 -25.50
N GLU A 503 39.86 -19.45 -26.22
CA GLU A 503 41.20 -19.13 -25.68
C GLU A 503 41.32 -17.66 -25.24
N ASP A 504 40.64 -16.73 -25.93
CA ASP A 504 40.63 -15.28 -25.63
C ASP A 504 39.45 -14.82 -24.74
N GLY A 505 38.75 -15.76 -24.09
CA GLY A 505 37.60 -15.49 -23.23
C GLY A 505 36.25 -15.97 -23.79
N ILE A 506 35.14 -15.36 -23.33
CA ILE A 506 33.78 -15.79 -23.69
C ILE A 506 33.36 -15.15 -25.02
N SER A 507 33.03 -16.00 -25.99
CA SER A 507 32.50 -15.64 -27.30
C SER A 507 31.04 -16.08 -27.44
N PHE A 508 30.32 -15.45 -28.37
CA PHE A 508 28.90 -15.71 -28.61
C PHE A 508 28.65 -16.00 -30.08
N ARG A 509 27.75 -16.95 -30.33
CA ARG A 509 27.29 -17.28 -31.69
C ARG A 509 25.79 -17.51 -31.72
N LYS A 510 25.14 -17.11 -32.81
CA LYS A 510 23.76 -17.50 -33.09
C LYS A 510 23.74 -18.91 -33.69
N PRO A 511 23.05 -19.89 -33.09
CA PRO A 511 22.94 -21.22 -33.67
C PRO A 511 22.28 -21.12 -35.06
N ALA A 512 22.83 -21.81 -36.04
CA ALA A 512 22.17 -21.95 -37.33
C ALA A 512 20.81 -22.63 -37.10
N ARG A 513 19.73 -22.02 -37.57
CA ARG A 513 18.40 -22.64 -37.57
C ARG A 513 18.53 -23.94 -38.37
N LYS A 514 18.43 -25.11 -37.73
CA LYS A 514 18.25 -26.38 -38.46
C LYS A 514 17.04 -26.19 -39.36
N ALA A 515 17.27 -26.18 -40.68
CA ALA A 515 16.17 -26.15 -41.63
C ALA A 515 15.26 -27.33 -41.27
N LYS A 516 13.97 -27.07 -41.02
CA LYS A 516 13.00 -28.17 -40.99
C LYS A 516 13.18 -28.93 -42.30
N PRO A 517 13.38 -30.26 -42.29
CA PRO A 517 13.41 -31.02 -43.52
C PRO A 517 12.15 -30.64 -44.29
N ASN A 518 12.33 -30.22 -45.53
CA ASN A 518 11.24 -29.78 -46.40
C ASN A 518 10.34 -31.01 -46.63
N THR A 519 9.36 -31.24 -45.77
CA THR A 519 8.29 -32.23 -45.97
C THR A 519 7.27 -31.69 -46.97
N ARG A 520 7.76 -31.17 -48.11
CA ARG A 520 7.03 -31.23 -49.38
C ARG A 520 7.37 -32.56 -50.06
N ARG A 521 7.10 -33.67 -49.37
CA ARG A 521 6.69 -34.89 -50.09
C ARG A 521 5.24 -34.62 -50.47
N GLY A 522 4.97 -34.50 -51.76
CA GLY A 522 3.63 -34.24 -52.26
C GLY A 522 2.63 -35.15 -51.58
N LYS A 523 1.60 -34.58 -50.96
CA LYS A 523 0.42 -35.34 -50.55
C LYS A 523 -0.15 -35.96 -51.82
N ARG A 524 0.15 -37.23 -52.08
CA ARG A 524 -0.65 -38.07 -52.97
C ARG A 524 -2.07 -37.98 -52.40
N LYS A 525 -3.01 -37.42 -53.18
CA LYS A 525 -4.44 -37.47 -52.82
C LYS A 525 -4.77 -38.94 -52.51
N PRO A 526 -5.41 -39.25 -51.37
CA PRO A 526 -5.87 -40.61 -51.14
C PRO A 526 -6.80 -40.98 -52.30
N LYS A 527 -6.53 -42.11 -52.97
CA LYS A 527 -7.50 -42.69 -53.91
C LYS A 527 -8.75 -43.01 -53.10
N ALA A 528 -9.88 -42.44 -53.50
CA ALA A 528 -11.17 -42.81 -52.92
C ALA A 528 -11.42 -44.28 -53.24
N ASN A 529 -11.88 -45.04 -52.24
CA ASN A 529 -12.26 -46.43 -52.41
C ASN A 529 -13.56 -46.48 -53.23
N GLU A 530 -13.54 -47.14 -54.39
CA GLU A 530 -14.68 -47.17 -55.31
C GLU A 530 -15.87 -47.98 -54.75
N ASP A 531 -15.61 -48.89 -53.80
CA ASP A 531 -16.63 -49.68 -53.11
C ASP A 531 -17.17 -49.03 -51.81
N SER A 532 -16.85 -47.76 -51.58
CA SER A 532 -17.42 -47.02 -50.45
C SER A 532 -18.86 -46.60 -50.75
N PRO A 533 -19.82 -46.76 -49.80
CA PRO A 533 -21.20 -46.27 -49.94
C PRO A 533 -21.30 -44.76 -50.22
N PHE A 534 -20.20 -44.01 -50.05
CA PHE A 534 -20.11 -42.57 -50.28
C PHE A 534 -19.50 -42.19 -51.64
N ALA A 535 -19.17 -43.15 -52.51
CA ALA A 535 -18.57 -42.88 -53.83
C ALA A 535 -19.48 -42.05 -54.76
N ASP A 536 -20.79 -42.20 -54.65
CA ASP A 536 -21.77 -41.48 -55.48
C ASP A 536 -21.94 -39.98 -55.13
N LEU A 537 -21.48 -39.54 -53.95
CA LEU A 537 -21.51 -38.12 -53.58
C LEU A 537 -20.63 -37.23 -54.48
N LYS A 538 -19.69 -37.84 -55.21
CA LYS A 538 -18.82 -37.12 -56.16
C LYS A 538 -19.60 -36.60 -57.38
N LYS A 539 -20.76 -37.18 -57.69
CA LYS A 539 -21.63 -36.74 -58.80
C LYS A 539 -22.51 -35.53 -58.43
N LEU A 540 -22.60 -35.16 -57.15
CA LEU A 540 -23.51 -34.12 -56.64
C LEU A 540 -22.88 -32.72 -56.48
N VAL A 541 -21.58 -32.53 -56.75
CA VAL A 541 -20.89 -31.24 -56.53
C VAL A 541 -20.65 -30.47 -57.83
N LEU A 542 -21.65 -30.39 -58.70
CA LEU A 542 -21.67 -29.42 -59.81
C LEU A 542 -23.07 -28.83 -59.98
N ARG A 543 -23.37 -27.82 -59.15
CA ARG A 543 -24.15 -26.61 -59.49
C ARG A 543 -24.32 -25.73 -58.25
N LYS A 544 -23.43 -24.74 -58.11
CA LYS A 544 -23.73 -23.32 -57.89
C LYS A 544 -22.45 -22.51 -57.93
#